data_AF-A0A935V475-F1
#
_entry.id   AF-A0A935V475-F1
#
_cell.length_a   1.000
_cell.length_b   1.000
_cell.length_c   1.000
_cell.angle_alpha   90.00
_cell.angle_beta   90.00
_cell.angle_gamma   90.00
#
_symmetry.space_group_name_H-M   'P 1'
#
loop_
_entity.id
_entity.type
_entity.pdbx_description
1 polymer ?
#
loop_
_entity_poly.entity_id
_entity_poly.type
_entity_poly.pdbx_seq_one_letter_code
_entity_poly.pdbx_strand_id
1 'polypeptide(L)'
;MVLGAERVQSGGGRTIAVGTTDVRIDTRETDAEAADLLRLPEFIAAATNTLEMWADSRLRSTGNGTGASNYTVTGAGALLRVASAEGFGITRNGADSASGTLDVAANAQLGGGAVELDATKDTKVSTEAKLAATSLSIASSAVRFDETPPEPTASGLTVNSDLLKRIETARELRLRSYGSIDFAGSYTVGQLAENGEPLVRKLTLDTKAIRGLAGAGEEAKIRAASVTLTNTTGVDPVAAELSGGGSLTFETLAVAGDTGSGRITIGPGKIATDGFDAVDLDAAREVVGAGIGTFTAGGGGTQLDITAGRVTAATRAVTTIQSDGAVKIAAKPDAAALAPVDGLGATLTIKGTAVEQAGVVDLTAGSVALQATTGDLVLAAGSLTRAGAYEKSFDGDGLFQCGRREP
;
A
#
# COMPACT_ATOMS: atom_id res chain seq x y z
N MET A 1 -9.91 21.20 14.04
CA MET A 1 -10.00 22.45 13.26
C MET A 1 -9.89 22.13 11.79
N VAL A 2 -10.53 22.93 10.93
CA VAL A 2 -10.45 22.81 9.46
C VAL A 2 -10.08 24.18 8.90
N LEU A 3 -9.15 24.22 7.95
CA LEU A 3 -8.69 25.43 7.27
C LEU A 3 -8.80 25.25 5.75
N GLY A 4 -9.28 26.28 5.05
CA GLY A 4 -9.43 26.27 3.57
C GLY A 4 -10.54 25.37 3.02
N ALA A 5 -11.31 24.74 3.92
CA ALA A 5 -12.37 23.81 3.59
C ALA A 5 -13.46 23.78 4.66
N GLU A 6 -14.57 23.12 4.35
CA GLU A 6 -15.68 22.86 5.27
C GLU A 6 -15.87 21.36 5.49
N ARG A 7 -16.20 20.97 6.74
CA ARG A 7 -16.68 19.62 7.04
C ARG A 7 -18.18 19.55 6.77
N VAL A 8 -18.56 18.75 5.79
CA VAL A 8 -19.96 18.51 5.47
C VAL A 8 -20.34 17.12 5.97
N GLN A 9 -21.35 17.04 6.83
CA GLN A 9 -21.98 15.78 7.22
C GLN A 9 -23.19 15.55 6.30
N SER A 10 -23.19 14.46 5.55
CA SER A 10 -24.34 14.04 4.74
C SER A 10 -24.76 12.62 5.12
N GLY A 11 -25.92 12.18 4.64
CA GLY A 11 -26.39 10.79 4.83
C GLY A 11 -25.41 9.73 4.27
N GLY A 12 -24.47 10.13 3.41
CA GLY A 12 -23.43 9.27 2.84
C GLY A 12 -22.08 9.30 3.58
N GLY A 13 -21.95 10.07 4.68
CA GLY A 13 -20.71 10.17 5.45
C GLY A 13 -20.21 11.61 5.63
N ARG A 14 -18.94 11.73 6.03
CA ARG A 14 -18.26 13.02 6.23
C ARG A 14 -17.43 13.37 5.00
N THR A 15 -17.58 14.58 4.53
CA THR A 15 -16.86 15.11 3.36
C THR A 15 -16.05 16.34 3.76
N ILE A 16 -14.86 16.52 3.18
CA ILE A 16 -14.15 17.79 3.20
C ILE A 16 -14.41 18.50 1.88
N ALA A 17 -15.22 19.57 1.93
CA ALA A 17 -15.50 20.42 0.79
C ALA A 17 -14.46 21.53 0.72
N VAL A 18 -13.52 21.43 -0.25
CA VAL A 18 -12.43 22.40 -0.40
C VAL A 18 -12.95 23.67 -1.07
N GLY A 19 -12.78 24.82 -0.42
CA GLY A 19 -13.32 26.10 -0.88
C GLY A 19 -12.26 27.17 -1.16
N THR A 20 -11.00 26.90 -0.85
CA THR A 20 -9.90 27.87 -0.96
C THR A 20 -8.86 27.42 -1.99
N THR A 21 -8.32 28.38 -2.75
CA THR A 21 -7.31 28.10 -3.79
C THR A 21 -5.95 27.79 -3.20
N ASP A 22 -5.48 28.63 -2.28
CA ASP A 22 -4.17 28.48 -1.66
C ASP A 22 -4.28 28.61 -0.13
N VAL A 23 -3.60 27.73 0.60
CA VAL A 23 -3.53 27.73 2.06
C VAL A 23 -2.08 27.75 2.51
N ARG A 24 -1.77 28.61 3.47
CA ARG A 24 -0.42 28.77 4.01
C ARG A 24 -0.46 28.62 5.52
N ILE A 25 0.35 27.71 6.04
CA ILE A 25 0.41 27.35 7.46
C ILE A 25 1.75 27.85 8.00
N ASP A 26 1.69 28.96 8.72
CA ASP A 26 2.78 29.47 9.55
C ASP A 26 2.39 29.31 11.02
N THR A 27 3.03 28.35 11.69
CA THR A 27 2.92 28.14 13.14
C THR A 27 4.28 28.21 13.79
N ARG A 28 5.18 29.05 13.26
CA ARG A 28 6.45 29.35 13.92
C ARG A 28 6.20 30.10 15.22
N GLU A 29 6.90 29.70 16.28
CA GLU A 29 6.99 30.49 17.51
C GLU A 29 8.37 31.08 17.64
N THR A 30 8.43 32.33 18.08
CA THR A 30 9.68 32.94 18.53
C THR A 30 9.99 32.62 19.99
N ASP A 31 9.00 32.19 20.76
CA ASP A 31 9.17 31.76 22.14
C ASP A 31 9.53 30.27 22.24
N ALA A 32 10.75 29.98 22.70
CA ALA A 32 11.26 28.63 22.85
C ALA A 32 10.49 27.79 23.89
N GLU A 33 9.74 28.43 24.79
CA GLU A 33 8.96 27.75 25.84
C GLU A 33 7.52 27.37 25.42
N ALA A 34 7.01 27.92 24.31
CA ALA A 34 5.73 27.52 23.74
C ALA A 34 5.86 26.20 22.96
N ALA A 35 6.09 25.11 23.70
CA ALA A 35 6.54 23.83 23.13
C ALA A 35 5.51 23.12 22.22
N ASP A 36 4.23 23.53 22.19
CA ASP A 36 3.22 22.94 21.29
C ASP A 36 2.13 23.98 20.94
N LEU A 37 2.32 24.73 19.86
CA LEU A 37 1.46 25.88 19.49
C LEU A 37 0.00 25.55 19.15
N LEU A 38 -0.31 24.31 18.74
CA LEU A 38 -1.67 23.94 18.34
C LEU A 38 -2.06 22.53 18.78
N ARG A 39 -2.53 22.41 20.03
CA ARG A 39 -3.06 21.15 20.58
C ARG A 39 -4.52 20.98 20.23
N LEU A 40 -4.78 20.30 19.11
CA LEU A 40 -6.12 19.91 18.69
C LEU A 40 -6.18 18.38 18.54
N PRO A 41 -7.34 17.73 18.80
CA PRO A 41 -7.51 16.30 18.52
C PRO A 41 -7.34 15.96 17.03
N GLU A 42 -7.61 16.93 16.16
CA GLU A 42 -7.44 16.82 14.72
C GLU A 42 -7.35 18.20 14.05
N PHE A 43 -6.43 18.31 13.11
CA PHE A 43 -6.24 19.45 12.22
C PHE A 43 -6.36 18.97 10.77
N ILE A 44 -7.12 19.69 9.96
CA ILE A 44 -7.21 19.47 8.51
C ILE A 44 -7.03 20.83 7.82
N ALA A 45 -6.16 20.90 6.83
CA ALA A 45 -6.06 22.01 5.91
C ALA A 45 -6.21 21.47 4.50
N ALA A 46 -6.92 22.18 3.62
CA ALA A 46 -7.05 21.79 2.23
C ALA A 46 -7.15 23.00 1.30
N ALA A 47 -6.63 22.84 0.09
CA ALA A 47 -6.58 23.86 -0.95
C ALA A 47 -6.77 23.22 -2.33
N THR A 48 -7.36 23.93 -3.30
CA THR A 48 -7.54 23.40 -4.67
C THR A 48 -6.27 23.49 -5.51
N ASN A 49 -5.36 24.41 -5.18
CA ASN A 49 -4.11 24.63 -5.90
C ASN A 49 -2.88 24.37 -5.02
N THR A 50 -2.61 25.18 -3.98
CA THR A 50 -1.39 25.06 -3.19
C THR A 50 -1.67 25.00 -1.69
N LEU A 51 -1.05 24.04 -1.00
CA LEU A 51 -0.98 24.02 0.46
C LEU A 51 0.49 24.05 0.87
N GLU A 52 0.88 25.07 1.63
CA GLU A 52 2.26 25.24 2.07
C GLU A 52 2.35 25.22 3.59
N MET A 53 3.21 24.37 4.12
CA MET A 53 3.68 24.41 5.49
C MET A 53 5.06 25.06 5.53
N TRP A 54 5.16 26.19 6.22
CA TRP A 54 6.41 26.94 6.29
C TRP A 54 7.52 26.25 7.05
N ALA A 55 8.74 26.70 6.75
CA ALA A 55 9.90 26.28 7.48
C ALA A 55 9.70 26.57 8.97
N ASP A 56 10.21 25.69 9.83
CA ASP A 56 10.11 25.80 11.29
C ASP A 56 8.68 25.80 11.88
N SER A 57 7.62 25.71 11.06
CA SER A 57 6.25 25.56 11.55
C SER A 57 6.12 24.27 12.36
N ARG A 58 5.37 24.32 13.47
CA ARG A 58 5.14 23.16 14.34
C ARG A 58 3.65 22.88 14.46
N LEU A 59 3.26 21.65 14.16
CA LEU A 59 1.87 21.22 14.30
C LEU A 59 1.85 19.82 14.92
N ARG A 60 1.26 19.75 16.11
CA ARG A 60 1.17 18.50 16.87
C ARG A 60 -0.25 18.26 17.33
N SER A 61 -0.85 17.18 16.87
CA SER A 61 -2.17 16.77 17.33
C SER A 61 -2.05 15.91 18.58
N THR A 62 -2.75 16.31 19.64
CA THR A 62 -2.78 15.61 20.93
C THR A 62 -4.22 15.57 21.44
N GLY A 63 -4.61 14.48 22.11
CA GLY A 63 -5.93 14.33 22.70
C GLY A 63 -6.43 12.90 22.60
N ASN A 64 -7.53 12.60 23.30
CA ASN A 64 -8.17 11.28 23.27
C ASN A 64 -9.14 11.22 22.09
N GLY A 65 -8.61 11.16 20.86
CA GLY A 65 -9.42 10.88 19.68
C GLY A 65 -9.93 9.44 19.71
N THR A 66 -11.25 9.24 19.60
CA THR A 66 -11.85 7.91 19.43
C THR A 66 -11.73 7.47 17.97
N GLY A 67 -10.57 6.94 17.58
CA GLY A 67 -10.31 6.41 16.23
C GLY A 67 -10.15 7.45 15.12
N ALA A 68 -9.68 7.00 13.94
CA ALA A 68 -9.54 7.85 12.77
C ALA A 68 -10.92 8.34 12.28
N SER A 69 -11.08 9.66 12.13
CA SER A 69 -12.25 10.21 11.45
C SER A 69 -12.09 9.98 9.95
N ASN A 70 -13.06 9.27 9.36
CA ASN A 70 -13.07 9.01 7.92
C ASN A 70 -13.74 10.16 7.17
N TYR A 71 -13.06 10.67 6.16
CA TYR A 71 -13.45 11.77 5.31
C TYR A 71 -13.29 11.39 3.84
N THR A 72 -14.29 11.73 3.03
CA THR A 72 -14.17 11.71 1.58
C THR A 72 -13.84 13.11 1.05
N VAL A 73 -12.95 13.17 0.07
CA VAL A 73 -12.63 14.38 -0.69
C VAL A 73 -12.80 14.07 -2.17
N THR A 74 -13.32 15.02 -2.93
CA THR A 74 -13.55 14.85 -4.37
C THR A 74 -12.77 15.88 -5.15
N GLY A 75 -12.16 15.47 -6.26
CA GLY A 75 -11.44 16.34 -7.18
C GLY A 75 -9.96 16.53 -6.82
N ALA A 76 -9.27 17.29 -7.67
CA ALA A 76 -7.88 17.68 -7.49
C ALA A 76 -7.70 18.70 -6.36
N GLY A 77 -6.54 18.66 -5.71
CA GLY A 77 -6.17 19.59 -4.64
C GLY A 77 -5.07 19.03 -3.74
N ALA A 78 -4.71 19.82 -2.74
CA ALA A 78 -3.78 19.47 -1.68
C ALA A 78 -4.52 19.44 -0.34
N LEU A 79 -4.18 18.50 0.52
CA LEU A 79 -4.75 18.31 1.85
C LEU A 79 -3.65 17.85 2.81
N LEU A 80 -3.62 18.47 3.97
CA LEU A 80 -2.83 18.07 5.13
C LEU A 80 -3.80 17.71 6.25
N ARG A 81 -3.69 16.48 6.77
CA ARG A 81 -4.36 16.07 8.02
C ARG A 81 -3.32 15.67 9.05
N VAL A 82 -3.50 16.15 10.27
CA VAL A 82 -2.76 15.68 11.45
C VAL A 82 -3.75 15.39 12.55
N ALA A 83 -3.72 14.16 13.08
CA ALA A 83 -4.70 13.67 14.04
C ALA A 83 -4.03 12.98 15.21
N SER A 84 -4.69 13.03 16.36
CA SER A 84 -4.26 12.35 17.59
C SER A 84 -4.52 10.84 17.54
N ALA A 85 -5.58 10.44 16.85
CA ALA A 85 -5.86 9.02 16.60
C ALA A 85 -4.97 8.45 15.50
N GLU A 86 -4.59 7.19 15.66
CA GLU A 86 -3.86 6.41 14.66
C GLU A 86 -4.79 6.01 13.49
N GLY A 87 -4.19 5.70 12.35
CA GLY A 87 -4.87 5.27 11.15
C GLY A 87 -5.21 6.39 10.16
N PHE A 88 -5.38 5.98 8.91
CA PHE A 88 -5.71 6.85 7.80
C PHE A 88 -7.20 7.17 7.77
N GLY A 89 -7.54 8.44 7.57
CA GLY A 89 -8.90 8.94 7.55
C GLY A 89 -9.27 9.61 6.23
N ILE A 90 -8.35 9.82 5.29
CA ILE A 90 -8.63 10.50 4.02
C ILE A 90 -8.80 9.48 2.89
N THR A 91 -9.92 9.60 2.17
CA THR A 91 -10.18 8.93 0.90
C THR A 91 -10.47 9.99 -0.16
N ARG A 92 -9.65 10.07 -1.21
CA ARG A 92 -9.89 10.96 -2.34
C ARG A 92 -10.38 10.22 -3.58
N ASN A 93 -11.43 10.75 -4.20
CA ASN A 93 -12.02 10.26 -5.45
C ASN A 93 -11.94 11.33 -6.56
N GLY A 94 -11.86 10.90 -7.82
CA GLY A 94 -11.97 11.79 -8.99
C GLY A 94 -10.82 12.79 -9.13
N ALA A 95 -9.60 12.41 -8.73
CA ALA A 95 -8.41 13.22 -8.94
C ALA A 95 -7.86 13.05 -10.36
N ASP A 96 -7.63 14.14 -11.08
CA ASP A 96 -7.05 14.16 -12.43
C ASP A 96 -5.56 14.58 -12.45
N SER A 97 -4.98 14.84 -11.27
CA SER A 97 -3.60 15.32 -11.08
C SER A 97 -3.27 16.68 -11.73
N ALA A 98 -4.27 17.47 -12.13
CA ALA A 98 -4.06 18.75 -12.80
C ALA A 98 -3.61 19.89 -11.86
N SER A 99 -4.03 19.84 -10.60
CA SER A 99 -3.71 20.81 -9.55
C SER A 99 -3.43 20.12 -8.21
N GLY A 100 -3.09 20.87 -7.17
CA GLY A 100 -2.85 20.34 -5.83
C GLY A 100 -1.38 20.05 -5.57
N THR A 101 -0.65 21.10 -5.18
CA THR A 101 0.72 21.02 -4.69
C THR A 101 0.71 21.13 -3.17
N LEU A 102 1.39 20.21 -2.49
CA LEU A 102 1.64 20.26 -1.06
C LEU A 102 3.15 20.43 -0.83
N ASP A 103 3.55 21.51 -0.17
CA ASP A 103 4.94 21.79 0.16
C ASP A 103 5.14 21.80 1.68
N VAL A 104 5.97 20.89 2.18
CA VAL A 104 6.41 20.82 3.57
C VAL A 104 7.88 21.24 3.62
N ALA A 105 8.09 22.49 4.03
CA ALA A 105 9.41 23.11 4.02
C ALA A 105 10.35 22.58 5.11
N ALA A 106 11.61 23.02 5.06
CA ALA A 106 12.67 22.60 5.97
C ALA A 106 12.32 22.83 7.45
N ASN A 107 12.69 21.90 8.32
CA ASN A 107 12.47 21.96 9.77
C ASN A 107 11.00 22.06 10.24
N ALA A 108 10.03 22.01 9.32
CA ALA A 108 8.62 21.86 9.63
C ALA A 108 8.39 20.57 10.43
N GLN A 109 7.56 20.62 11.47
CA GLN A 109 7.32 19.51 12.39
C GLN A 109 5.85 19.13 12.40
N LEU A 110 5.55 17.92 11.94
CA LEU A 110 4.20 17.35 11.93
C LEU A 110 4.20 16.13 12.86
N GLY A 111 3.32 16.09 13.86
CA GLY A 111 3.24 14.94 14.75
C GLY A 111 1.88 14.64 15.36
N GLY A 112 1.62 13.37 15.66
CA GLY A 112 0.35 12.87 16.17
C GLY A 112 0.24 11.36 16.09
N GLY A 113 -0.96 10.82 16.22
CA GLY A 113 -1.24 9.42 15.89
C GLY A 113 -1.20 9.17 14.38
N ALA A 114 -1.68 10.14 13.58
CA ALA A 114 -1.66 10.08 12.13
C ALA A 114 -1.26 11.41 11.48
N VAL A 115 -0.47 11.33 10.40
CA VAL A 115 -0.17 12.43 9.49
C VAL A 115 -0.49 11.96 8.07
N GLU A 116 -1.32 12.69 7.35
CA GLU A 116 -1.66 12.41 5.95
C GLU A 116 -1.37 13.65 5.09
N LEU A 117 -0.42 13.47 4.18
CA LEU A 117 -0.03 14.42 3.15
C LEU A 117 -0.68 13.94 1.84
N ASP A 118 -1.70 14.63 1.35
CA ASP A 118 -2.45 14.21 0.16
C ASP A 118 -2.48 15.34 -0.86
N ALA A 119 -1.63 15.24 -1.90
CA ALA A 119 -1.67 16.16 -3.03
C ALA A 119 -1.79 15.40 -4.34
N THR A 120 -2.61 15.92 -5.25
CA THR A 120 -2.90 15.23 -6.50
C THR A 120 -1.90 15.54 -7.61
N LYS A 121 -1.21 16.69 -7.58
CA LYS A 121 -0.21 17.08 -8.58
C LYS A 121 1.22 16.88 -8.09
N ASP A 122 1.56 17.44 -6.93
CA ASP A 122 2.94 17.43 -6.47
C ASP A 122 3.03 17.46 -4.94
N THR A 123 3.87 16.62 -4.37
CA THR A 123 4.10 16.58 -2.91
C THR A 123 5.57 16.71 -2.68
N LYS A 124 5.96 17.86 -2.11
CA LYS A 124 7.34 18.21 -1.79
C LYS A 124 7.51 18.15 -0.29
N VAL A 125 8.43 17.30 0.15
CA VAL A 125 8.78 17.20 1.57
C VAL A 125 10.28 17.41 1.67
N SER A 126 10.68 18.48 2.36
CA SER A 126 12.09 18.71 2.65
C SER A 126 12.68 17.52 3.40
N THR A 127 13.91 17.13 3.05
CA THR A 127 14.70 16.16 3.81
C THR A 127 15.08 16.68 5.21
N GLU A 128 14.74 17.92 5.57
CA GLU A 128 14.85 18.48 6.91
C GLU A 128 13.55 18.47 7.72
N ALA A 129 12.40 18.20 7.09
CA ALA A 129 11.10 18.15 7.76
C ALA A 129 11.02 16.96 8.73
N LYS A 130 10.39 17.14 9.89
CA LYS A 130 10.25 16.13 10.93
C LYS A 130 8.81 15.61 10.94
N LEU A 131 8.64 14.36 10.51
CA LEU A 131 7.35 13.67 10.50
C LEU A 131 7.36 12.64 11.63
N ALA A 132 6.59 12.87 12.68
CA ALA A 132 6.56 12.04 13.88
C ALA A 132 5.14 11.53 14.13
N ALA A 133 4.75 10.46 13.44
CA ALA A 133 3.43 9.85 13.54
C ALA A 133 3.49 8.33 13.61
N THR A 134 2.54 7.69 14.32
CA THR A 134 2.40 6.24 14.25
C THR A 134 2.00 5.79 12.85
N SER A 135 1.01 6.49 12.25
CA SER A 135 0.55 6.27 10.89
C SER A 135 0.90 7.45 9.98
N LEU A 136 1.67 7.23 8.92
CA LEU A 136 2.07 8.24 7.95
C LEU A 136 1.56 7.86 6.56
N SER A 137 0.81 8.76 5.92
CA SER A 137 0.40 8.62 4.53
C SER A 137 0.98 9.77 3.71
N ILE A 138 1.56 9.46 2.56
CA ILE A 138 2.01 10.45 1.60
C ILE A 138 1.45 10.07 0.23
N ALA A 139 0.66 10.96 -0.36
CA ALA A 139 0.09 10.81 -1.69
C ALA A 139 0.65 11.88 -2.62
N SER A 140 0.93 11.50 -3.86
CA SER A 140 1.38 12.40 -4.93
C SER A 140 0.91 11.90 -6.30
N SER A 141 1.11 12.70 -7.35
CA SER A 141 0.82 12.27 -8.73
C SER A 141 1.67 11.07 -9.16
N ALA A 142 2.94 11.05 -8.74
CA ALA A 142 3.87 9.94 -8.85
C ALA A 142 4.70 9.85 -7.57
N VAL A 143 5.17 8.66 -7.22
CA VAL A 143 6.18 8.46 -6.16
C VAL A 143 7.38 7.81 -6.83
N ARG A 144 8.57 8.40 -6.67
CA ARG A 144 9.78 7.88 -7.29
C ARG A 144 10.86 7.71 -6.24
N PHE A 145 11.41 6.51 -6.14
CA PHE A 145 12.61 6.24 -5.38
C PHE A 145 13.82 6.53 -6.27
N ASP A 146 14.53 7.62 -5.98
CA ASP A 146 15.63 8.14 -6.79
C ASP A 146 16.60 8.98 -5.94
N GLU A 147 17.86 8.54 -5.82
CA GLU A 147 18.95 9.25 -5.14
C GLU A 147 19.44 10.44 -5.98
N THR A 148 19.31 10.35 -7.30
CA THR A 148 19.80 11.34 -8.26
C THR A 148 18.70 11.70 -9.26
N PRO A 149 17.62 12.37 -8.81
CA PRO A 149 16.52 12.72 -9.68
C PRO A 149 17.01 13.56 -10.88
N PRO A 150 16.52 13.30 -12.10
CA PRO A 150 16.88 14.08 -13.26
C PRO A 150 16.36 15.51 -13.12
N GLU A 151 17.14 16.49 -13.58
CA GLU A 151 16.76 17.90 -13.56
C GLU A 151 16.22 18.37 -14.93
N PRO A 152 15.05 19.05 -15.00
CA PRO A 152 14.17 19.39 -13.88
C PRO A 152 13.43 18.17 -13.32
N THR A 153 13.33 18.08 -12.00
CA THR A 153 12.59 17.00 -11.34
C THR A 153 11.14 16.99 -11.83
N ALA A 154 10.67 15.84 -12.34
CA ALA A 154 9.29 15.65 -12.76
C ALA A 154 8.33 15.84 -11.58
N SER A 155 7.09 16.29 -11.84
CA SER A 155 6.07 16.39 -10.78
C SER A 155 5.89 15.05 -10.06
N GLY A 156 5.78 15.09 -8.74
CA GLY A 156 5.70 13.89 -7.92
C GLY A 156 6.53 14.00 -6.65
N LEU A 157 6.40 12.98 -5.80
CA LEU A 157 7.25 12.82 -4.62
C LEU A 157 8.53 12.07 -5.01
N THR A 158 9.69 12.71 -4.87
CA THR A 158 10.98 12.01 -4.90
C THR A 158 11.36 11.55 -3.49
N VAL A 159 11.64 10.26 -3.34
CA VAL A 159 12.05 9.60 -2.10
C VAL A 159 13.50 9.12 -2.26
N ASN A 160 14.45 9.91 -1.77
CA ASN A 160 15.84 9.50 -1.62
C ASN A 160 16.07 8.85 -0.25
N SER A 161 17.27 8.32 -0.01
CA SER A 161 17.66 7.68 1.24
C SER A 161 17.44 8.52 2.49
N ASP A 162 17.60 9.84 2.40
CA ASP A 162 17.38 10.75 3.53
C ASP A 162 15.90 10.92 3.86
N LEU A 163 15.05 11.12 2.86
CA LEU A 163 13.60 11.18 3.07
C LEU A 163 13.06 9.81 3.53
N LEU A 164 13.56 8.73 2.95
CA LEU A 164 13.16 7.36 3.29
C LEU A 164 13.37 7.08 4.79
N LYS A 165 14.56 7.40 5.32
CA LYS A 165 14.86 7.27 6.76
C LYS A 165 13.89 8.04 7.65
N ARG A 166 13.34 9.16 7.17
CA ARG A 166 12.38 9.96 7.95
C ARG A 166 10.98 9.36 7.95
N ILE A 167 10.51 8.91 6.79
CA ILE A 167 9.16 8.36 6.66
C ILE A 167 9.04 6.96 7.28
N GLU A 168 10.14 6.20 7.35
CA GLU A 168 10.20 4.88 7.98
C GLU A 168 10.28 4.92 9.51
N THR A 169 10.20 6.09 10.12
CA THR A 169 9.97 6.22 11.56
C THR A 169 8.54 5.86 11.97
N ALA A 170 7.60 5.84 11.00
CA ALA A 170 6.21 5.45 11.21
C ALA A 170 6.04 3.92 11.28
N ARG A 171 5.15 3.45 12.15
CA ARG A 171 4.79 2.02 12.23
C ARG A 171 3.85 1.60 11.11
N GLU A 172 3.00 2.51 10.64
CA GLU A 172 2.14 2.30 9.50
C GLU A 172 2.47 3.35 8.43
N LEU A 173 2.93 2.90 7.26
CA LEU A 173 3.28 3.77 6.15
C LEU A 173 2.36 3.47 4.97
N ARG A 174 1.75 4.51 4.39
CA ARG A 174 1.04 4.43 3.11
C ARG A 174 1.69 5.35 2.10
N LEU A 175 2.18 4.77 1.02
CA LEU A 175 2.61 5.50 -0.15
C LEU A 175 1.53 5.37 -1.21
N ARG A 176 0.93 6.49 -1.56
CA ARG A 176 -0.12 6.56 -2.56
C ARG A 176 0.39 7.31 -3.78
N SER A 177 0.11 6.75 -4.95
CA SER A 177 0.38 7.41 -6.21
C SER A 177 -0.87 7.37 -7.09
N TYR A 178 -1.30 8.54 -7.55
CA TYR A 178 -2.39 8.62 -8.55
C TYR A 178 -1.94 8.13 -9.94
N GLY A 179 -0.63 8.07 -10.17
CA GLY A 179 0.06 7.58 -11.37
C GLY A 179 0.73 6.23 -11.11
N SER A 180 2.04 6.26 -10.86
CA SER A 180 2.88 5.08 -10.59
C SER A 180 3.80 5.28 -9.39
N ILE A 181 4.31 4.17 -8.85
CA ILE A 181 5.44 4.12 -7.94
C ILE A 181 6.64 3.60 -8.71
N ASP A 182 7.69 4.39 -8.84
CA ASP A 182 8.86 4.12 -9.69
C ASP A 182 10.11 3.87 -8.84
N PHE A 183 10.92 2.89 -9.23
CA PHE A 183 12.22 2.60 -8.62
C PHE A 183 13.35 2.85 -9.63
N ALA A 184 14.16 3.87 -9.38
CA ALA A 184 15.31 4.25 -10.20
C ALA A 184 16.61 3.74 -9.56
N GLY A 185 16.86 2.43 -9.72
CA GLY A 185 17.99 1.72 -9.14
C GLY A 185 17.60 0.84 -7.95
N SER A 186 18.61 0.39 -7.19
CA SER A 186 18.39 -0.48 -6.03
C SER A 186 17.92 0.29 -4.79
N TYR A 187 16.77 -0.10 -4.24
CA TYR A 187 16.23 0.46 -3.00
C TYR A 187 15.76 -0.62 -2.05
N THR A 188 15.88 -0.36 -0.75
CA THR A 188 15.18 -1.16 0.27
C THR A 188 14.30 -0.22 1.09
N VAL A 189 12.99 -0.34 0.88
CA VAL A 189 11.97 0.25 1.73
C VAL A 189 11.70 -0.71 2.88
N GLY A 190 11.77 -0.24 4.11
CA GLY A 190 11.51 -1.01 5.32
C GLY A 190 12.78 -1.49 6.01
N GLN A 191 13.48 -0.56 6.66
CA GLN A 191 14.63 -0.87 7.48
C GLN A 191 14.26 -1.76 8.69
N LEU A 192 15.25 -2.51 9.16
CA LEU A 192 15.15 -3.35 10.36
C LEU A 192 15.69 -2.59 11.58
N ALA A 193 15.08 -2.82 12.74
CA ALA A 193 15.68 -2.48 14.01
C ALA A 193 16.85 -3.44 14.33
N GLU A 194 17.66 -3.09 15.32
CA GLU A 194 18.81 -3.90 15.77
C GLU A 194 18.43 -5.31 16.22
N ASN A 195 17.19 -5.50 16.70
CA ASN A 195 16.63 -6.81 17.07
C ASN A 195 16.14 -7.64 15.87
N GLY A 196 16.32 -7.17 14.63
CA GLY A 196 15.88 -7.83 13.41
C GLY A 196 14.39 -7.66 13.07
N GLU A 197 13.63 -6.91 13.86
CA GLU A 197 12.22 -6.63 13.57
C GLU A 197 12.06 -5.47 12.59
N PRO A 198 11.03 -5.49 11.72
CA PRO A 198 10.78 -4.38 10.79
C PRO A 198 10.33 -3.13 11.55
N LEU A 199 10.95 -1.97 11.23
CA LEU A 199 10.55 -0.67 11.77
C LEU A 199 9.13 -0.30 11.32
N VAL A 200 8.87 -0.46 10.01
CA VAL A 200 7.53 -0.33 9.43
C VAL A 200 6.77 -1.64 9.62
N ARG A 201 5.73 -1.63 10.46
CA ARG A 201 4.88 -2.80 10.70
C ARG A 201 3.90 -3.01 9.55
N LYS A 202 3.22 -1.95 9.11
CA LYS A 202 2.27 -2.04 7.97
C LYS A 202 2.70 -1.10 6.87
N LEU A 203 2.92 -1.64 5.68
CA LEU A 203 3.22 -0.86 4.49
C LEU A 203 2.11 -1.04 3.46
N THR A 204 1.50 0.06 3.03
CA THR A 204 0.49 0.06 1.97
C THR A 204 1.01 0.81 0.76
N LEU A 205 1.02 0.16 -0.39
CA LEU A 205 1.22 0.78 -1.68
C LEU A 205 -0.15 0.92 -2.36
N ASP A 206 -0.60 2.15 -2.52
CA ASP A 206 -1.87 2.49 -3.14
C ASP A 206 -1.61 3.13 -4.51
N THR A 207 -1.54 2.30 -5.55
CA THR A 207 -1.20 2.72 -6.91
C THR A 207 -1.73 1.73 -7.94
N LYS A 208 -1.90 2.18 -9.18
CA LYS A 208 -2.20 1.30 -10.32
C LYS A 208 -0.95 0.64 -10.89
N ALA A 209 0.23 1.24 -10.75
CA ALA A 209 1.46 0.77 -11.41
C ALA A 209 2.69 0.88 -10.52
N ILE A 210 3.52 -0.17 -10.50
CA ILE A 210 4.83 -0.19 -9.85
C ILE A 210 5.88 -0.45 -10.93
N ARG A 211 6.86 0.44 -11.11
CA ARG A 211 7.76 0.39 -12.27
C ARG A 211 9.22 0.30 -11.86
N GLY A 212 9.94 -0.64 -12.46
CA GLY A 212 11.40 -0.68 -12.44
C GLY A 212 11.92 0.18 -13.58
N LEU A 213 12.69 1.21 -13.24
CA LEU A 213 13.46 2.01 -14.21
C LEU A 213 14.95 1.61 -14.21
N ALA A 214 15.27 0.66 -13.34
CA ALA A 214 16.59 0.11 -13.05
C ALA A 214 17.05 -0.88 -14.13
N GLY A 215 18.36 -1.11 -14.21
CA GLY A 215 18.97 -2.07 -15.13
C GLY A 215 19.17 -3.46 -14.52
N ALA A 216 19.49 -4.44 -15.37
CA ALA A 216 19.71 -5.83 -14.95
C ALA A 216 20.64 -5.95 -13.73
N GLY A 217 20.23 -6.76 -12.74
CA GLY A 217 20.96 -6.99 -11.50
C GLY A 217 20.61 -6.04 -10.34
N GLU A 218 19.78 -5.02 -10.58
CA GLU A 218 19.27 -4.16 -9.52
C GLU A 218 18.02 -4.76 -8.85
N GLU A 219 17.84 -4.47 -7.55
CA GLU A 219 16.72 -4.96 -6.75
C GLU A 219 15.96 -3.80 -6.09
N ALA A 220 14.66 -3.70 -6.38
CA ALA A 220 13.72 -2.94 -5.58
C ALA A 220 13.13 -3.87 -4.51
N LYS A 221 13.41 -3.57 -3.24
CA LYS A 221 12.98 -4.38 -2.12
C LYS A 221 12.04 -3.63 -1.20
N ILE A 222 10.94 -4.27 -0.87
CA ILE A 222 9.87 -3.73 -0.04
C ILE A 222 9.65 -4.67 1.13
N ARG A 223 9.99 -4.23 2.33
CA ARG A 223 9.99 -5.03 3.54
C ARG A 223 9.09 -4.41 4.61
N ALA A 224 8.26 -5.21 5.25
CA ALA A 224 7.47 -4.79 6.41
C ALA A 224 7.05 -6.01 7.25
N ALA A 225 6.35 -5.80 8.38
CA ALA A 225 5.65 -6.92 9.00
C ALA A 225 4.47 -7.38 8.13
N SER A 226 3.76 -6.45 7.50
CA SER A 226 2.68 -6.72 6.54
C SER A 226 2.73 -5.73 5.38
N VAL A 227 2.51 -6.21 4.16
CA VAL A 227 2.45 -5.40 2.95
C VAL A 227 1.04 -5.49 2.37
N THR A 228 0.47 -4.36 1.96
CA THR A 228 -0.80 -4.29 1.22
C THR A 228 -0.59 -3.58 -0.10
N LEU A 229 -0.98 -4.23 -1.19
CA LEU A 229 -1.01 -3.67 -2.53
C LEU A 229 -2.47 -3.38 -2.88
N THR A 230 -2.83 -2.14 -3.16
CA THR A 230 -4.20 -1.79 -3.54
C THR A 230 -4.19 -0.73 -4.62
N ASN A 231 -5.28 -0.61 -5.37
CA ASN A 231 -5.50 0.53 -6.25
C ASN A 231 -6.85 1.17 -5.94
N THR A 232 -6.84 2.22 -5.15
CA THR A 232 -8.07 2.97 -4.81
C THR A 232 -8.36 4.11 -5.77
N THR A 233 -7.51 4.34 -6.79
CA THR A 233 -7.77 5.37 -7.81
C THR A 233 -8.96 5.01 -8.71
N GLY A 234 -9.28 3.71 -8.80
CA GLY A 234 -10.31 3.19 -9.70
C GLY A 234 -9.93 3.22 -11.18
N VAL A 235 -8.68 3.62 -11.50
CA VAL A 235 -8.15 3.66 -12.85
C VAL A 235 -7.28 2.43 -13.07
N ASP A 236 -7.57 1.68 -14.14
CA ASP A 236 -6.79 0.50 -14.51
C ASP A 236 -5.35 0.88 -14.90
N PRO A 237 -4.35 0.00 -14.64
CA PRO A 237 -3.02 0.18 -15.17
C PRO A 237 -3.06 0.20 -16.70
N VAL A 238 -2.28 1.11 -17.28
CA VAL A 238 -1.96 1.06 -18.71
C VAL A 238 -0.73 0.18 -18.84
N ALA A 239 -0.78 -0.83 -19.72
CA ALA A 239 0.39 -1.62 -20.06
C ALA A 239 1.47 -0.66 -20.60
N ALA A 240 2.53 -0.47 -19.82
CA ALA A 240 3.78 0.05 -20.33
C ALA A 240 4.65 -1.16 -20.68
N GLU A 241 5.42 -1.04 -21.75
CA GLU A 241 6.39 -2.04 -22.18
C GLU A 241 7.76 -1.51 -21.79
N LEU A 242 8.00 -1.33 -20.48
CA LEU A 242 9.34 -1.00 -20.02
C LEU A 242 10.18 -2.26 -20.12
N SER A 243 11.21 -2.20 -20.97
CA SER A 243 12.31 -3.18 -20.94
C SER A 243 13.25 -2.82 -19.79
N GLY A 244 12.77 -3.01 -18.56
CA GLY A 244 13.62 -2.96 -17.39
C GLY A 244 14.34 -4.29 -17.19
N GLY A 245 15.49 -4.25 -16.51
CA GLY A 245 16.16 -5.45 -16.02
C GLY A 245 16.24 -5.37 -14.51
N GLY A 246 16.15 -6.48 -13.81
CA GLY A 246 16.20 -6.49 -12.34
C GLY A 246 14.95 -7.08 -11.69
N SER A 247 14.85 -6.94 -10.37
CA SER A 247 13.86 -7.66 -9.56
C SER A 247 13.09 -6.75 -8.61
N LEU A 248 11.85 -7.12 -8.33
CA LEU A 248 11.02 -6.51 -7.30
C LEU A 248 10.65 -7.54 -6.25
N THR A 249 11.13 -7.34 -5.02
CA THR A 249 10.85 -8.24 -3.90
C THR A 249 9.91 -7.59 -2.90
N PHE A 250 8.76 -8.21 -2.65
CA PHE A 250 7.92 -7.92 -1.49
C PHE A 250 8.21 -8.95 -0.41
N GLU A 251 8.87 -8.54 0.66
CA GLU A 251 9.23 -9.38 1.81
C GLU A 251 8.38 -9.00 3.02
N THR A 252 7.72 -9.98 3.64
CA THR A 252 7.07 -9.76 4.94
C THR A 252 7.68 -10.62 6.03
N LEU A 253 7.86 -10.01 7.20
CA LEU A 253 8.44 -10.66 8.35
C LEU A 253 7.37 -10.96 9.40
N ALA A 254 7.40 -12.16 9.96
CA ALA A 254 6.57 -12.51 11.10
C ALA A 254 7.12 -11.80 12.35
N VAL A 255 6.22 -11.18 13.11
CA VAL A 255 6.50 -10.55 14.39
C VAL A 255 5.87 -11.39 15.49
N ALA A 256 6.65 -11.70 16.52
CA ALA A 256 6.19 -12.55 17.61
C ALA A 256 4.96 -11.94 18.30
N GLY A 257 3.91 -12.75 18.48
CA GLY A 257 2.65 -12.30 19.11
C GLY A 257 1.72 -11.48 18.21
N ASP A 258 2.13 -11.11 17.00
CA ASP A 258 1.27 -10.40 16.03
C ASP A 258 0.80 -11.37 14.94
N THR A 259 -0.48 -11.77 14.98
CA THR A 259 -1.09 -12.65 13.97
C THR A 259 -1.36 -11.95 12.64
N GLY A 260 -1.34 -10.61 12.60
CA GLY A 260 -1.51 -9.81 11.39
C GLY A 260 -0.22 -9.65 10.56
N SER A 261 0.94 -9.95 11.16
CA SER A 261 2.26 -9.94 10.51
C SER A 261 2.52 -11.15 9.60
N GLY A 262 3.55 -11.06 8.76
CA GLY A 262 3.96 -12.06 7.77
C GLY A 262 3.02 -12.16 6.56
N ARG A 263 2.22 -11.12 6.29
CA ARG A 263 1.17 -11.16 5.27
C ARG A 263 1.39 -10.15 4.15
N ILE A 264 1.33 -10.63 2.91
CA ILE A 264 1.14 -9.80 1.71
C ILE A 264 -0.34 -9.85 1.34
N THR A 265 -0.98 -8.69 1.22
CA THR A 265 -2.39 -8.57 0.85
C THR A 265 -2.52 -7.93 -0.53
N ILE A 266 -3.18 -8.63 -1.45
CA ILE A 266 -3.59 -8.10 -2.74
C ILE A 266 -5.02 -7.56 -2.59
N GLY A 267 -5.11 -6.25 -2.34
CA GLY A 267 -6.36 -5.53 -2.12
C GLY A 267 -7.19 -5.31 -3.39
N PRO A 268 -8.27 -4.51 -3.28
CA PRO A 268 -9.14 -4.22 -4.41
C PRO A 268 -8.45 -3.34 -5.47
N GLY A 269 -9.00 -3.41 -6.69
CA GLY A 269 -8.49 -2.69 -7.86
C GLY A 269 -7.45 -3.49 -8.63
N LYS A 270 -6.97 -2.92 -9.73
CA LYS A 270 -5.95 -3.54 -10.58
C LYS A 270 -4.60 -2.87 -10.39
N ILE A 271 -3.57 -3.68 -10.23
CA ILE A 271 -2.19 -3.25 -10.04
C ILE A 271 -1.33 -4.02 -11.04
N ALA A 272 -0.45 -3.33 -11.73
CA ALA A 272 0.56 -3.95 -12.58
C ALA A 272 1.96 -3.55 -12.11
N THR A 273 2.89 -4.50 -12.15
CA THR A 273 4.31 -4.18 -12.20
C THR A 273 4.74 -4.08 -13.64
N ASP A 274 5.80 -3.32 -13.90
CA ASP A 274 6.44 -3.22 -15.22
C ASP A 274 7.93 -2.91 -15.04
N GLY A 275 8.77 -3.25 -16.02
CA GLY A 275 10.21 -3.00 -15.98
C GLY A 275 10.99 -3.86 -14.99
N PHE A 276 10.50 -5.07 -14.69
CA PHE A 276 11.21 -6.08 -13.90
C PHE A 276 11.28 -7.41 -14.65
N ASP A 277 12.41 -8.11 -14.55
CA ASP A 277 12.57 -9.49 -15.04
C ASP A 277 11.87 -10.49 -14.11
N ALA A 278 11.86 -10.19 -12.81
CA ALA A 278 11.29 -11.04 -11.78
C ALA A 278 10.57 -10.22 -10.71
N VAL A 279 9.46 -10.76 -10.23
CA VAL A 279 8.71 -10.24 -9.10
C VAL A 279 8.52 -11.35 -8.08
N ASP A 280 8.95 -11.10 -6.84
CA ASP A 280 8.90 -12.06 -5.75
C ASP A 280 7.90 -11.58 -4.69
N LEU A 281 6.89 -12.40 -4.42
CA LEU A 281 6.00 -12.27 -3.27
C LEU A 281 6.48 -13.22 -2.18
N ASP A 282 7.36 -12.76 -1.29
CA ASP A 282 7.89 -13.54 -0.17
C ASP A 282 7.16 -13.20 1.14
N ALA A 283 6.16 -14.02 1.46
CA ALA A 283 5.40 -13.90 2.69
C ALA A 283 5.88 -14.88 3.78
N ALA A 284 6.27 -14.38 4.96
CA ALA A 284 6.58 -15.25 6.10
C ALA A 284 5.40 -16.12 6.54
N ARG A 285 4.16 -15.74 6.21
CA ARG A 285 2.95 -16.51 6.50
C ARG A 285 2.05 -16.67 5.29
N GLU A 286 1.47 -15.58 4.79
CA GLU A 286 0.36 -15.67 3.84
C GLU A 286 0.42 -14.64 2.73
N VAL A 287 0.04 -15.06 1.53
CA VAL A 287 -0.42 -14.16 0.46
C VAL A 287 -1.94 -14.27 0.40
N VAL A 288 -2.63 -13.13 0.54
CA VAL A 288 -4.09 -13.08 0.67
C VAL A 288 -4.69 -12.15 -0.39
N GLY A 289 -5.55 -12.69 -1.25
CA GLY A 289 -6.45 -11.88 -2.07
C GLY A 289 -7.58 -11.27 -1.24
N ALA A 290 -7.78 -9.95 -1.31
CA ALA A 290 -8.77 -9.23 -0.53
C ALA A 290 -9.60 -8.30 -1.41
N GLY A 291 -10.89 -8.58 -1.53
CA GLY A 291 -11.80 -7.81 -2.38
C GLY A 291 -11.75 -8.25 -3.85
N ILE A 292 -12.13 -7.36 -4.76
CA ILE A 292 -12.18 -7.63 -6.20
C ILE A 292 -10.99 -6.91 -6.85
N GLY A 293 -10.06 -7.67 -7.43
CA GLY A 293 -8.83 -7.08 -7.95
C GLY A 293 -7.95 -8.03 -8.73
N THR A 294 -6.96 -7.43 -9.39
CA THR A 294 -5.93 -8.14 -10.14
C THR A 294 -4.56 -7.60 -9.77
N PHE A 295 -3.62 -8.49 -9.49
CA PHE A 295 -2.19 -8.19 -9.50
C PHE A 295 -1.56 -8.82 -10.74
N THR A 296 -0.86 -8.02 -11.53
CA THR A 296 -0.14 -8.47 -12.72
C THR A 296 1.35 -8.20 -12.54
N ALA A 297 2.17 -9.25 -12.55
CA ALA A 297 3.61 -9.13 -12.76
C ALA A 297 3.88 -9.01 -14.27
N GLY A 298 3.90 -7.78 -14.78
CA GLY A 298 3.99 -7.47 -16.21
C GLY A 298 5.36 -6.95 -16.63
N GLY A 299 5.58 -6.88 -17.94
CA GLY A 299 6.84 -6.41 -18.54
C GLY A 299 7.48 -7.37 -19.55
N GLY A 300 6.68 -8.09 -20.35
CA GLY A 300 7.19 -8.89 -21.47
C GLY A 300 7.90 -10.18 -21.07
N GLY A 301 7.23 -11.03 -20.28
CA GLY A 301 7.75 -12.34 -19.86
C GLY A 301 8.32 -12.39 -18.44
N THR A 302 8.10 -11.34 -17.65
CA THR A 302 8.44 -11.25 -16.23
C THR A 302 8.05 -12.52 -15.49
N GLN A 303 8.95 -13.08 -14.67
CA GLN A 303 8.63 -14.22 -13.80
C GLN A 303 7.95 -13.73 -12.51
N LEU A 304 7.00 -14.51 -12.00
CA LEU A 304 6.39 -14.26 -10.69
C LEU A 304 6.60 -15.46 -9.76
N ASP A 305 7.38 -15.27 -8.70
CA ASP A 305 7.55 -16.28 -7.65
C ASP A 305 6.74 -15.89 -6.41
N ILE A 306 5.95 -16.84 -5.91
CA ILE A 306 5.12 -16.68 -4.72
C ILE A 306 5.62 -17.68 -3.67
N THR A 307 6.28 -17.18 -2.63
CA THR A 307 6.76 -17.99 -1.51
C THR A 307 5.96 -17.64 -0.26
N ALA A 308 5.17 -18.59 0.24
CA ALA A 308 4.34 -18.36 1.42
C ALA A 308 4.07 -19.65 2.20
N GLY A 309 3.70 -19.52 3.47
CA GLY A 309 3.12 -20.64 4.22
C GLY A 309 1.77 -21.08 3.62
N ARG A 310 1.00 -20.13 3.08
CA ARG A 310 -0.25 -20.37 2.34
C ARG A 310 -0.59 -19.21 1.39
N VAL A 311 -1.15 -19.54 0.23
CA VAL A 311 -1.87 -18.59 -0.63
C VAL A 311 -3.38 -18.80 -0.45
N THR A 312 -4.12 -17.73 -0.17
CA THR A 312 -5.55 -17.79 0.12
C THR A 312 -6.27 -16.51 -0.32
N ALA A 313 -7.56 -16.41 -0.04
CA ALA A 313 -8.37 -15.24 -0.31
C ALA A 313 -9.42 -15.00 0.79
N ALA A 314 -9.71 -13.74 1.07
CA ALA A 314 -10.70 -13.31 2.04
C ALA A 314 -12.12 -13.62 1.58
N THR A 315 -13.08 -13.61 2.50
CA THR A 315 -14.50 -13.86 2.22
C THR A 315 -15.01 -13.05 1.03
N ARG A 316 -15.61 -13.73 0.04
CA ARG A 316 -16.15 -13.17 -1.20
C ARG A 316 -15.15 -12.40 -2.07
N ALA A 317 -13.85 -12.54 -1.82
CA ALA A 317 -12.84 -11.95 -2.68
C ALA A 317 -12.87 -12.61 -4.08
N VAL A 318 -12.61 -11.81 -5.11
CA VAL A 318 -12.38 -12.27 -6.48
C VAL A 318 -11.04 -11.72 -6.89
N THR A 319 -10.00 -12.54 -6.76
CA THR A 319 -8.62 -12.10 -6.93
C THR A 319 -7.98 -12.86 -8.07
N THR A 320 -7.36 -12.13 -8.98
CA THR A 320 -6.45 -12.69 -9.99
C THR A 320 -5.03 -12.29 -9.66
N ILE A 321 -4.13 -13.27 -9.56
CA ILE A 321 -2.69 -13.06 -9.48
C ILE A 321 -2.11 -13.62 -10.78
N GLN A 322 -1.49 -12.79 -11.59
CA GLN A 322 -1.03 -13.23 -12.90
C GLN A 322 0.33 -12.65 -13.25
N SER A 323 0.94 -13.24 -14.26
CA SER A 323 2.21 -12.81 -14.81
C SER A 323 2.21 -12.95 -16.34
N ASP A 324 2.96 -12.05 -17.01
CA ASP A 324 3.22 -12.17 -18.45
C ASP A 324 4.23 -13.28 -18.77
N GLY A 325 4.97 -13.76 -17.76
CA GLY A 325 5.84 -14.93 -17.82
C GLY A 325 5.31 -16.08 -16.96
N ALA A 326 6.22 -16.90 -16.45
CA ALA A 326 5.88 -18.07 -15.64
C ALA A 326 5.50 -17.66 -14.21
N VAL A 327 4.59 -18.42 -13.60
CA VAL A 327 4.26 -18.28 -12.17
C VAL A 327 4.72 -19.52 -11.41
N LYS A 328 5.46 -19.32 -10.33
CA LYS A 328 5.83 -20.38 -9.39
C LYS A 328 5.25 -20.13 -8.01
N ILE A 329 4.71 -21.17 -7.38
CA ILE A 329 4.21 -21.12 -6.02
C ILE A 329 5.00 -22.11 -5.18
N ALA A 330 5.70 -21.63 -4.16
CA ALA A 330 6.52 -22.45 -3.26
C ALA A 330 6.08 -22.31 -1.80
N ALA A 331 6.30 -23.36 -1.02
CA ALA A 331 6.13 -23.30 0.43
C ALA A 331 7.25 -22.46 1.06
N LYS A 332 6.90 -21.57 1.98
CA LYS A 332 7.89 -20.87 2.82
C LYS A 332 8.53 -21.88 3.78
N PRO A 333 9.87 -22.04 3.78
CA PRO A 333 10.55 -22.86 4.76
C PRO A 333 10.24 -22.39 6.18
N ASP A 334 10.07 -23.34 7.11
CA ASP A 334 9.83 -23.06 8.53
C ASP A 334 8.62 -22.16 8.81
N ALA A 335 7.63 -22.13 7.89
CA ALA A 335 6.41 -21.38 8.08
C ALA A 335 5.68 -21.84 9.36
N ALA A 336 5.32 -20.88 10.21
CA ALA A 336 4.52 -21.16 11.39
C ALA A 336 3.16 -21.76 11.01
N ALA A 337 2.63 -22.63 11.88
CA ALA A 337 1.28 -23.16 11.70
C ALA A 337 0.26 -22.01 11.65
N LEU A 338 -0.56 -22.01 10.60
CA LEU A 338 -1.57 -20.98 10.39
C LEU A 338 -2.93 -21.45 10.92
N ALA A 339 -3.73 -20.51 11.40
CA ALA A 339 -5.13 -20.78 11.72
C ALA A 339 -5.90 -21.27 10.48
N PRO A 340 -7.03 -21.97 10.64
CA PRO A 340 -7.93 -22.28 9.53
C PRO A 340 -8.28 -21.06 8.69
N VAL A 341 -8.56 -21.26 7.40
CA VAL A 341 -8.97 -20.18 6.50
C VAL A 341 -10.41 -19.78 6.83
N ASP A 342 -10.63 -18.54 7.22
CA ASP A 342 -11.96 -18.00 7.53
C ASP A 342 -12.68 -17.39 6.30
N GLY A 343 -11.98 -17.32 5.15
CA GLY A 343 -12.49 -16.78 3.90
C GLY A 343 -13.48 -17.73 3.25
N LEU A 344 -14.77 -17.36 3.18
CA LEU A 344 -15.83 -18.14 2.53
C LEU A 344 -16.20 -17.58 1.15
N GLY A 345 -16.44 -18.46 0.17
CA GLY A 345 -16.97 -18.08 -1.13
C GLY A 345 -16.03 -17.22 -1.97
N ALA A 346 -14.72 -17.35 -1.77
CA ALA A 346 -13.71 -16.61 -2.51
C ALA A 346 -13.37 -17.30 -3.85
N THR A 347 -12.99 -16.52 -4.85
CA THR A 347 -12.43 -16.99 -6.12
C THR A 347 -11.00 -16.51 -6.23
N LEU A 348 -10.06 -17.44 -6.44
CA LEU A 348 -8.66 -17.14 -6.72
C LEU A 348 -8.25 -17.71 -8.08
N THR A 349 -7.78 -16.85 -8.97
CA THR A 349 -7.17 -17.24 -10.24
C THR A 349 -5.68 -16.97 -10.21
N ILE A 350 -4.86 -17.96 -10.55
CA ILE A 350 -3.42 -17.82 -10.76
C ILE A 350 -3.10 -18.15 -12.20
N LYS A 351 -2.44 -17.23 -12.90
CA LYS A 351 -2.22 -17.34 -14.36
C LYS A 351 -0.81 -16.93 -14.77
N GLY A 352 -0.19 -17.73 -15.64
CA GLY A 352 1.10 -17.41 -16.28
C GLY A 352 1.24 -18.12 -17.63
N THR A 353 2.37 -17.94 -18.29
CA THR A 353 2.75 -18.73 -19.48
C THR A 353 2.89 -20.20 -19.12
N ALA A 354 3.58 -20.48 -18.02
CA ALA A 354 3.59 -21.75 -17.30
C ALA A 354 3.21 -21.53 -15.83
N VAL A 355 2.72 -22.55 -15.15
CA VAL A 355 2.40 -22.49 -13.72
C VAL A 355 2.98 -23.71 -13.00
N GLU A 356 3.86 -23.50 -12.04
CA GLU A 356 4.37 -24.54 -11.14
C GLU A 356 3.79 -24.31 -9.73
N GLN A 357 3.01 -25.27 -9.23
CA GLN A 357 2.44 -25.24 -7.90
C GLN A 357 3.14 -26.28 -7.03
N ALA A 358 4.00 -25.82 -6.11
CA ALA A 358 4.76 -26.63 -5.15
C ALA A 358 4.49 -26.25 -3.68
N GLY A 359 3.62 -25.26 -3.44
CA GLY A 359 3.27 -24.77 -2.10
C GLY A 359 1.88 -25.19 -1.61
N VAL A 360 1.26 -24.33 -0.79
CA VAL A 360 -0.10 -24.51 -0.27
C VAL A 360 -1.03 -23.42 -0.83
N VAL A 361 -2.06 -23.82 -1.56
CA VAL A 361 -3.18 -22.97 -1.96
C VAL A 361 -4.43 -23.48 -1.25
N ASP A 362 -5.07 -22.64 -0.43
CA ASP A 362 -6.18 -23.08 0.42
C ASP A 362 -7.29 -22.04 0.46
N LEU A 363 -8.45 -22.39 -0.10
CA LEU A 363 -9.66 -21.58 -0.11
C LEU A 363 -10.82 -22.41 0.43
N THR A 364 -11.31 -22.05 1.61
CA THR A 364 -12.45 -22.72 2.22
C THR A 364 -13.76 -22.27 1.57
N ALA A 365 -14.57 -23.22 1.12
CA ALA A 365 -15.82 -22.98 0.37
C ALA A 365 -15.66 -22.00 -0.81
N GLY A 366 -14.52 -22.04 -1.51
CA GLY A 366 -14.19 -21.17 -2.63
C GLY A 366 -13.89 -21.93 -3.93
N SER A 367 -13.37 -21.21 -4.93
CA SER A 367 -12.88 -21.76 -6.18
C SER A 367 -11.45 -21.31 -6.46
N VAL A 368 -10.64 -22.24 -6.98
CA VAL A 368 -9.25 -22.01 -7.38
C VAL A 368 -9.12 -22.37 -8.85
N ALA A 369 -8.54 -21.47 -9.65
CA ALA A 369 -8.17 -21.72 -11.03
C ALA A 369 -6.66 -21.51 -11.21
N LEU A 370 -5.95 -22.53 -11.66
CA LEU A 370 -4.55 -22.45 -12.08
C LEU A 370 -4.50 -22.54 -13.60
N GLN A 371 -3.90 -21.55 -14.27
CA GLN A 371 -3.97 -21.41 -15.72
C GLN A 371 -2.58 -21.17 -16.33
N ALA A 372 -2.07 -22.15 -17.07
CA ALA A 372 -0.93 -21.98 -17.97
C ALA A 372 -1.45 -21.65 -19.37
N THR A 373 -0.95 -20.59 -20.01
CA THR A 373 -1.45 -20.14 -21.32
C THR A 373 -0.69 -20.74 -22.50
N THR A 374 0.58 -21.11 -22.33
CA THR A 374 1.43 -21.64 -23.41
C THR A 374 2.25 -22.85 -22.98
N GLY A 375 2.83 -22.83 -21.79
CA GLY A 375 3.61 -23.91 -21.20
C GLY A 375 2.78 -24.82 -20.29
N ASP A 376 3.48 -25.56 -19.43
CA ASP A 376 2.88 -26.58 -18.58
C ASP A 376 2.25 -26.00 -17.30
N LEU A 377 1.19 -26.67 -16.85
CA LEU A 377 0.72 -26.60 -15.47
C LEU A 377 1.28 -27.81 -14.72
N VAL A 378 2.21 -27.57 -13.79
CA VAL A 378 2.88 -28.61 -12.99
C VAL A 378 2.41 -28.52 -11.55
N LEU A 379 1.90 -29.64 -11.02
CA LEU A 379 1.67 -29.83 -9.57
C LEU A 379 2.84 -30.65 -9.02
N ALA A 380 3.76 -29.99 -8.32
CA ALA A 380 4.99 -30.62 -7.85
C ALA A 380 4.75 -31.54 -6.64
N ALA A 381 5.74 -32.36 -6.30
CA ALA A 381 5.67 -33.19 -5.11
C ALA A 381 5.51 -32.33 -3.84
N GLY A 382 4.57 -32.70 -2.97
CA GLY A 382 4.26 -31.96 -1.74
C GLY A 382 3.33 -30.76 -1.93
N SER A 383 2.89 -30.50 -3.16
CA SER A 383 1.92 -29.44 -3.42
C SER A 383 0.54 -29.78 -2.86
N LEU A 384 -0.17 -28.74 -2.42
CA LEU A 384 -1.47 -28.88 -1.78
C LEU A 384 -2.42 -27.79 -2.26
N THR A 385 -3.49 -28.19 -2.94
CA THR A 385 -4.58 -27.30 -3.35
C THR A 385 -5.87 -27.74 -2.67
N ARG A 386 -6.42 -26.89 -1.80
CA ARG A 386 -7.68 -27.15 -1.08
C ARG A 386 -8.75 -26.16 -1.51
N ALA A 387 -9.88 -26.71 -1.95
CA ALA A 387 -11.13 -25.99 -2.21
C ALA A 387 -12.28 -26.73 -1.52
N GLY A 388 -12.12 -26.99 -0.22
CA GLY A 388 -13.01 -27.85 0.56
C GLY A 388 -14.35 -27.20 0.88
N ALA A 389 -15.40 -28.01 1.08
CA ALA A 389 -16.68 -27.51 1.60
C ALA A 389 -16.53 -27.02 3.06
N TYR A 390 -17.37 -26.07 3.45
CA TYR A 390 -17.44 -25.57 4.82
C TYR A 390 -18.78 -25.95 5.45
N GLU A 391 -18.75 -26.52 6.64
CA GLU A 391 -19.94 -26.76 7.45
C GLU A 391 -20.00 -25.70 8.55
N LYS A 392 -21.07 -24.90 8.54
CA LYS A 392 -21.40 -24.01 9.66
C LYS A 392 -22.63 -24.57 10.36
N SER A 393 -22.47 -25.03 11.58
CA SER A 393 -23.61 -25.42 12.42
C SER A 393 -24.22 -24.15 13.03
N PHE A 394 -25.52 -23.99 12.83
CA PHE A 394 -26.33 -23.04 13.58
C PHE A 394 -27.27 -23.88 14.46
N ASP A 395 -27.23 -23.69 15.77
CA ASP A 395 -28.12 -24.35 16.73
C ASP A 395 -28.18 -25.89 16.65
N GLY A 396 -27.08 -26.54 16.25
CA GLY A 396 -26.98 -28.02 16.22
C GLY A 396 -27.40 -28.67 14.91
N ASP A 397 -27.91 -27.92 13.93
CA ASP A 397 -28.23 -28.40 12.59
C ASP A 397 -27.23 -27.81 11.56
N GLY A 398 -26.49 -28.67 10.86
CA GLY A 398 -25.50 -28.28 9.85
C GLY A 398 -26.14 -27.90 8.52
N LEU A 399 -25.87 -26.69 8.02
CA LEU A 399 -26.21 -26.30 6.64
C LEU A 399 -25.02 -26.55 5.70
N PHE A 400 -25.20 -27.44 4.73
CA PHE A 400 -24.21 -27.77 3.71
C PHE A 400 -24.23 -26.75 2.56
N GLN A 401 -23.08 -26.14 2.25
CA GLN A 401 -22.89 -25.41 1.00
C GLN A 401 -21.74 -26.07 0.22
N CYS A 402 -22.08 -26.92 -0.75
CA CYS A 402 -21.10 -27.55 -1.63
C CYS A 402 -20.58 -26.56 -2.69
N GLY A 403 -19.27 -26.48 -2.87
CA GLY A 403 -18.64 -25.80 -3.99
C GLY A 403 -18.97 -26.49 -5.32
N ARG A 404 -19.31 -25.71 -6.35
CA ARG A 404 -19.67 -26.20 -7.68
C ARG A 404 -18.40 -26.62 -8.43
N ARG A 405 -18.25 -27.91 -8.75
CA ARG A 405 -17.32 -28.39 -9.79
C ARG A 405 -17.99 -28.18 -11.14
N GLU A 406 -17.42 -27.33 -12.00
CA GLU A 406 -17.70 -27.34 -13.43
C GLU A 406 -16.53 -28.04 -14.17
N PRO A 407 -16.80 -28.76 -15.27
CA PRO A 407 -15.90 -29.74 -15.90
C PRO A 407 -14.63 -29.15 -16.53
#